data_AF-A0A358XPP2-F1
#
_entry.id   AF-A0A358XPP2-F1
#
_cell.length_a   1.000
_cell.length_b   1.000
_cell.length_c   1.000
_cell.angle_alpha   90.00
_cell.angle_beta   90.00
_cell.angle_gamma   90.00
#
_symmetry.space_group_name_H-M   'P 1'
#
loop_
_entity.id
_entity.type
_entity.pdbx_description
1 polymer ?
#
loop_
_entity_poly.entity_id
_entity_poly.type
_entity_poly.pdbx_seq_one_letter_code
_entity_poly.pdbx_strand_id
1 'polypeptide(L)' 'MENLEVWMRGPIEGVPALLQPVAHALLQVEEDVLKYTAQISSAQLWTKPGGNASIGFHLQHIRG' A
#
# COMPACT_ATOMS: atom_id res chain seq x y z
N MET A 1 -15.44 -13.08 -7.27
CA MET A 1 -14.94 -12.04 -8.18
C MET A 1 -13.65 -11.53 -7.57
N GLU A 2 -12.58 -11.48 -8.35
CA GLU A 2 -11.36 -10.78 -7.93
C GLU A 2 -11.71 -9.33 -7.61
N ASN A 3 -11.18 -8.82 -6.50
CA ASN A 3 -11.38 -7.43 -6.12
C ASN A 3 -10.58 -6.58 -7.11
N LEU A 4 -11.26 -5.79 -7.95
CA LEU A 4 -10.63 -4.96 -8.97
C LEU A 4 -9.61 -4.01 -8.34
N GLU A 5 -8.48 -3.77 -8.99
CA GLU A 5 -7.55 -2.71 -8.56
C GLU A 5 -8.25 -1.35 -8.55
N VAL A 6 -7.81 -0.43 -7.69
CA VAL A 6 -8.53 0.84 -7.47
C VAL A 6 -8.67 1.64 -8.77
N TRP A 7 -7.67 1.62 -9.65
CA TRP A 7 -7.74 2.32 -10.95
C TRP A 7 -8.83 1.77 -11.89
N MET A 8 -9.20 0.49 -11.74
CA MET A 8 -10.26 -0.15 -12.53
C MET A 8 -11.66 0.17 -12.02
N ARG A 9 -11.78 0.80 -10.83
CA ARG A 9 -13.07 1.14 -10.20
C ARG A 9 -13.63 2.48 -10.65
N GLY A 10 -12.90 3.22 -11.49
CA GLY A 10 -13.31 4.51 -12.03
C GLY A 10 -12.72 5.70 -11.27
N PRO A 11 -13.17 6.92 -11.61
CA PRO A 11 -12.61 8.16 -11.05
C PRO A 11 -12.99 8.35 -9.58
N ILE A 12 -12.04 8.87 -8.79
CA ILE A 12 -12.28 9.28 -7.41
C ILE A 12 -12.96 10.66 -7.41
N GLU A 13 -14.09 10.75 -6.71
CA GLU A 13 -14.85 12.01 -6.56
C GLU A 13 -13.99 13.08 -5.87
N GLY A 14 -14.07 14.32 -6.37
CA GLY A 14 -13.31 15.44 -5.82
C GLY A 14 -11.83 15.51 -6.24
N VAL A 15 -11.31 14.52 -6.97
CA VAL A 15 -9.92 14.51 -7.47
C VAL A 15 -9.86 14.99 -8.93
N PRO A 16 -9.08 16.04 -9.25
CA PRO A 16 -8.89 16.48 -10.64
C PRO A 16 -8.38 15.35 -11.54
N ALA A 17 -8.78 15.35 -12.82
CA ALA A 17 -8.43 14.29 -13.76
C ALA A 17 -6.91 14.01 -13.84
N LEU A 18 -6.09 15.07 -13.79
CA LEU A 18 -4.62 14.95 -13.80
C LEU A 18 -4.03 14.30 -12.54
N LEU A 19 -4.77 14.26 -11.43
CA LEU A 19 -4.34 13.69 -10.15
C LEU A 19 -4.96 12.31 -9.87
N GLN A 20 -5.85 11.81 -10.74
CA GLN A 20 -6.47 10.49 -10.58
C GLN A 20 -5.45 9.36 -10.39
N PRO A 21 -4.36 9.25 -11.18
CA PRO A 21 -3.38 8.17 -10.99
C PRO A 21 -2.72 8.19 -9.60
N VAL A 22 -2.50 9.37 -9.04
CA VAL A 22 -1.92 9.52 -7.69
C VAL A 22 -2.93 9.08 -6.63
N ALA A 23 -4.18 9.52 -6.74
CA ALA A 23 -5.23 9.10 -5.81
C ALA A 23 -5.46 7.59 -5.86
N HIS A 24 -5.51 7.00 -7.07
CA HIS A 24 -5.61 5.56 -7.25
C HIS A 24 -4.44 4.81 -6.62
N ALA A 25 -3.21 5.28 -6.83
CA ALA A 25 -2.03 4.64 -6.26
C ALA A 25 -2.02 4.69 -4.73
N LEU A 26 -2.37 5.82 -4.12
CA LEU A 26 -2.41 5.96 -2.66
C LEU A 26 -3.47 5.03 -2.03
N LEU A 27 -4.65 4.95 -2.63
CA LEU A 27 -5.71 4.04 -2.19
C LEU A 27 -5.33 2.57 -2.41
N GLN A 28 -4.66 2.25 -3.52
CA GLN A 28 -4.16 0.90 -3.77
C GLN A 28 -3.12 0.49 -2.73
N VAL A 29 -2.21 1.40 -2.35
CA VAL A 29 -1.21 1.15 -1.29
C VAL A 29 -1.89 0.81 0.05
N GLU A 30 -2.97 1.49 0.40
CA GLU A 30 -3.72 1.19 1.63
C GLU A 30 -4.29 -0.25 1.62
N GLU A 31 -4.91 -0.65 0.50
CA GLU A 31 -5.43 -2.01 0.34
C GLU A 31 -4.33 -3.07 0.34
N ASP A 32 -3.23 -2.80 -0.36
CA ASP A 32 -2.10 -3.71 -0.49
C ASP A 32 -1.37 -3.89 0.85
N VAL A 33 -1.16 -2.81 1.61
CA VAL A 33 -0.55 -2.90 2.95
C VAL A 33 -1.35 -3.85 3.83
N LEU A 34 -2.67 -3.70 3.88
CA LEU A 34 -3.52 -4.59 4.69
C LEU A 34 -3.45 -6.04 4.18
N LYS A 35 -3.58 -6.24 2.87
CA LYS A 35 -3.58 -7.57 2.25
C LYS A 35 -2.27 -8.32 2.47
N TYR A 36 -1.14 -7.68 2.20
CA TYR A 36 0.18 -8.34 2.20
C TYR A 36 0.79 -8.44 3.59
N THR A 37 0.33 -7.62 4.56
CA THR A 37 0.82 -7.72 5.95
C THR A 37 -0.05 -8.61 6.83
N ALA A 38 -1.24 -9.01 6.39
CA ALA A 38 -2.20 -9.79 7.19
C ALA A 38 -1.65 -11.09 7.78
N GLN A 39 -0.67 -11.73 7.12
CA GLN A 39 -0.07 -12.99 7.56
C GLN A 39 1.35 -12.83 8.12
N ILE A 40 1.83 -11.59 8.27
CA ILE A 40 3.17 -11.29 8.79
C ILE A 40 3.08 -11.17 10.31
N SER A 41 3.82 -12.01 11.03
CA SER A 41 3.94 -11.89 12.49
C SER A 41 4.74 -10.64 12.89
N SER A 42 4.52 -10.16 14.12
CA SER A 42 5.27 -9.03 14.67
C SER A 42 6.79 -9.25 14.63
N ALA A 43 7.27 -10.49 14.81
CA ALA A 43 8.70 -10.79 14.71
C ALA A 43 9.20 -10.65 13.27
N GLN A 44 8.45 -11.15 12.29
CA GLN A 44 8.82 -11.05 10.87
C GLN A 44 8.84 -9.60 10.36
N LEU A 45 7.96 -8.73 10.88
CA LEU A 45 7.95 -7.30 10.55
C LEU A 45 9.29 -6.61 10.84
N TRP A 46 10.02 -7.07 11.86
CA TRP A 46 11.27 -6.46 12.30
C TRP A 46 12.53 -7.21 11.84
N THR A 47 12.38 -8.29 11.07
CA THR A 47 13.51 -8.96 10.42
C THR A 47 14.22 -7.99 9.46
N LYS A 48 15.55 -8.09 9.38
CA LYS A 48 16.40 -7.30 8.47
C LYS A 48 17.14 -8.21 7.49
N PRO A 49 16.48 -8.70 6.42
CA PRO A 49 17.11 -9.58 5.44
C PRO A 49 18.31 -8.87 4.79
N GLY A 50 19.48 -9.51 4.79
CA GLY A 50 20.69 -8.94 4.19
C GLY A 50 21.17 -7.63 4.83
N GLY A 51 20.73 -7.29 6.04
CA GLY A 51 21.09 -6.03 6.72
C GLY A 51 20.26 -4.81 6.31
N ASN A 52 19.31 -4.96 5.39
CA ASN A 52 18.43 -3.89 4.90
C ASN A 52 17.43 -3.41 5.97
N ALA A 53 16.71 -2.32 5.67
CA ALA A 53 15.58 -1.88 6.48
C ALA A 53 14.49 -2.97 6.56
N SER A 54 13.80 -3.03 7.70
CA SER A 54 12.74 -4.01 7.93
C SER A 54 11.44 -3.61 7.25
N ILE A 55 10.50 -4.55 7.12
CA ILE A 55 9.15 -4.26 6.62
C ILE A 55 8.48 -3.20 7.52
N GLY A 56 8.59 -3.36 8.84
CA GLY A 56 8.07 -2.41 9.82
C GLY A 56 8.64 -1.00 9.66
N PHE A 57 9.94 -0.88 9.33
CA PHE A 57 10.54 0.41 9.00
C PHE A 57 9.88 1.02 7.75
N HIS A 58 9.78 0.28 6.65
CA HIS A 58 9.16 0.79 5.42
C HIS A 58 7.69 1.20 5.62
N LEU A 59 6.91 0.43 6.38
CA LEU A 59 5.52 0.78 6.72
C LEU A 59 5.41 2.06 7.54
N GLN A 60 6.35 2.32 8.46
CA GLN A 60 6.36 3.58 9.23
C GLN A 60 6.70 4.80 8.37
N HIS A 61 7.46 4.61 7.29
CA HIS A 61 7.89 5.69 6.39
C HIS A 61 7.01 5.84 5.15
N ILE A 62 6.05 4.92 4.92
CA ILE A 62 5.31 4.81 3.65
C ILE A 62 4.47 6.07 3.33
N ARG A 63 4.07 6.82 4.36
CA ARG A 63 3.28 8.04 4.22
C ARG A 63 4.09 9.29 3.88
N GLY A 64 5.42 9.19 3.83
CA GLY A 64 6.35 10.33 3.83
C GLY A 64 6.82 10.68 5.23
#